data_AF-A0A259RW62-F1
#
_entry.id   AF-A0A259RW62-F1
#
_cell.length_a   1.000
_cell.length_b   1.000
_cell.length_c   1.000
_cell.angle_alpha   90.00
_cell.angle_beta   90.00
_cell.angle_gamma   90.00
#
_symmetry.space_group_name_H-M   'P 1'
#
loop_
_entity.id
_entity.type
_entity.pdbx_description
1 polymer ?
#
loop_
_entity_poly.entity_id
_entity_poly.type
_entity_poly.pdbx_seq_one_letter_code
_entity_poly.pdbx_strand_id
1 'polypeptide(L)'
;MRTNVIGSENVVQAAETNGVRSLVCLSTDKAVYPVNAMGMSKAMMEKVAQSHGLNNPHAQTTVSLVRYGNVMYSRGSVIPLFIRQLKAGNDLTVTNPDMTRFMMSLANSVDLVEFAFRNAEQGDLFIRKAQACTIRDLAQAVINLFRSKANIEVIGTRHAEKVSEALATREELSRAQDMGDYFRVVADKRDLNYSVYVEKGDVKQSHFDDYDSHTVERMTVAQVQDLLLTLPEIRAELAAAGIDPEARAL
;
A
#
# COMPACT_ATOMS: atom_id res chain seq x y z
N MET A 1 18.81 5.70 -2.59
CA MET A 1 19.04 6.95 -3.35
C MET A 1 19.20 6.71 -4.85
N ARG A 2 20.27 6.07 -5.32
CA ARG A 2 20.54 5.88 -6.77
C ARG A 2 19.38 5.26 -7.55
N THR A 3 18.75 4.21 -7.04
CA THR A 3 17.64 3.54 -7.73
C THR A 3 16.32 4.29 -7.57
N ASN A 4 15.81 4.40 -6.33
CA ASN A 4 14.46 4.90 -6.10
C ASN A 4 14.28 6.39 -6.36
N VAL A 5 15.33 7.21 -6.18
CA VAL A 5 15.23 8.68 -6.34
C VAL A 5 15.79 9.07 -7.70
N ILE A 6 17.10 8.93 -7.89
CA ILE A 6 17.79 9.35 -9.14
C ILE A 6 17.32 8.51 -10.33
N GLY A 7 17.16 7.20 -10.16
CA GLY A 7 16.66 6.34 -11.24
C GLY A 7 15.24 6.72 -11.69
N SER A 8 14.37 7.09 -10.74
CA SER A 8 13.02 7.56 -11.07
C SER A 8 13.05 8.91 -11.78
N GLU A 9 13.92 9.83 -11.35
CA GLU A 9 14.15 11.11 -12.05
C GLU A 9 14.62 10.88 -13.49
N ASN A 10 15.57 9.98 -13.71
CA ASN A 10 16.06 9.63 -15.05
C ASN A 10 14.92 9.10 -15.93
N VAL A 11 14.04 8.25 -15.40
CA VAL A 11 12.88 7.72 -16.15
C VAL A 11 11.89 8.83 -16.48
N VAL A 12 11.61 9.73 -15.53
CA VAL A 12 10.74 10.90 -15.75
C VAL A 12 11.28 11.77 -16.88
N GLN A 13 12.56 12.14 -16.82
CA GLN A 13 13.21 12.97 -17.85
C GLN A 13 13.24 12.28 -19.22
N ALA A 14 13.53 10.97 -19.24
CA ALA A 14 13.55 10.19 -20.47
C ALA A 14 12.15 10.05 -21.09
N ALA A 15 11.12 9.85 -20.27
CA ALA A 15 9.73 9.79 -20.73
C ALA A 15 9.31 11.10 -21.40
N GLU A 16 9.63 12.24 -20.79
CA GLU A 16 9.36 13.57 -21.35
C GLU A 16 10.12 13.81 -22.65
N THR A 17 11.42 13.52 -22.68
CA THR A 17 12.26 13.70 -23.87
C THR A 17 11.77 12.89 -25.07
N ASN A 18 11.11 11.76 -24.83
CA ASN A 18 10.61 10.85 -25.88
C ASN A 18 9.10 11.01 -26.14
N GLY A 19 8.43 11.99 -25.54
CA GLY A 19 6.99 12.24 -25.76
C GLY A 19 6.10 11.08 -25.32
N VAL A 20 6.48 10.35 -24.26
CA VAL A 20 5.64 9.32 -23.65
C VAL A 20 4.35 9.97 -23.16
N ARG A 21 3.19 9.33 -23.37
CA ARG A 21 1.91 9.96 -22.99
C ARG A 21 1.68 10.01 -21.49
N SER A 22 2.03 8.95 -20.78
CA SER A 22 1.75 8.80 -19.35
C SER A 22 2.80 7.94 -18.67
N LEU A 23 3.23 8.36 -17.49
CA LEU A 23 4.16 7.66 -16.61
C LEU A 23 3.54 7.59 -15.21
N VAL A 24 3.40 6.37 -14.68
CA VAL A 24 2.88 6.14 -13.32
C VAL A 24 4.03 5.64 -12.43
N CYS A 25 4.38 6.41 -11.41
CA CYS A 25 5.39 6.08 -10.42
C CYS A 25 4.78 5.27 -9.26
N LEU A 26 5.30 4.07 -9.03
CA LEU A 26 4.81 3.18 -7.98
C LEU A 26 5.49 3.49 -6.64
N SER A 27 4.69 3.84 -5.64
CA SER A 27 5.10 4.06 -4.26
C SER A 27 4.47 3.05 -3.29
N THR A 28 4.65 3.25 -1.99
CA THR A 28 4.26 2.34 -0.90
C THR A 28 3.76 3.13 0.29
N ASP A 29 2.82 2.57 1.05
CA ASP A 29 2.42 3.05 2.38
C ASP A 29 3.61 3.43 3.30
N LYS A 30 4.74 2.72 3.18
CA LYS A 30 5.98 3.00 3.94
C LYS A 30 6.62 4.35 3.61
N ALA A 31 6.19 5.02 2.54
CA ALA A 31 6.58 6.39 2.22
C ALA A 31 5.88 7.43 3.14
N VAL A 32 4.78 7.05 3.79
CA VAL A 32 4.08 7.89 4.77
C VAL A 32 4.71 7.69 6.14
N TYR A 33 5.13 8.79 6.79
CA TYR A 33 5.88 8.76 8.06
C TYR A 33 6.98 7.69 8.06
N PRO A 34 7.96 7.78 7.13
CA PRO A 34 8.91 6.71 6.88
C PRO A 34 9.90 6.53 8.03
N VAL A 35 10.00 5.31 8.56
CA VAL A 35 10.95 4.95 9.63
C VAL A 35 12.17 4.16 9.12
N ASN A 36 12.16 3.74 7.85
CA ASN A 36 13.23 2.98 7.22
C ASN A 36 13.71 3.62 5.92
N ALA A 37 14.94 3.30 5.52
CA ALA A 37 15.59 3.90 4.34
C ALA A 37 14.83 3.62 3.03
N MET A 38 14.15 2.47 2.92
CA MET A 38 13.33 2.13 1.76
C MET A 38 12.16 3.10 1.64
N GLY A 39 11.38 3.25 2.71
CA GLY A 39 10.26 4.18 2.82
C GLY A 39 10.70 5.63 2.58
N MET A 40 11.79 6.08 3.20
CA MET A 40 12.33 7.43 2.98
C MET A 40 12.68 7.66 1.51
N SER A 41 13.33 6.69 0.86
CA SER A 41 13.68 6.82 -0.55
C SER A 41 12.47 6.84 -1.49
N LYS A 42 11.37 6.17 -1.12
CA LYS A 42 10.10 6.24 -1.85
C LYS A 42 9.35 7.53 -1.59
N ALA A 43 9.36 8.06 -0.37
CA ALA A 43 8.84 9.40 -0.07
C ALA A 43 9.56 10.49 -0.89
N MET A 44 10.90 10.39 -1.00
CA MET A 44 11.68 11.31 -1.84
C MET A 44 11.37 11.14 -3.33
N MET A 45 11.18 9.90 -3.81
CA MET A 45 10.71 9.64 -5.18
C MET A 45 9.36 10.32 -5.46
N GLU A 46 8.43 10.27 -4.50
CA GLU A 46 7.13 10.91 -4.67
C GLU A 46 7.28 12.42 -4.87
N LYS A 47 8.15 13.06 -4.08
CA LYS A 47 8.45 14.49 -4.22
C LYS A 47 9.11 14.84 -5.55
N VAL A 48 9.99 13.99 -6.08
CA VAL A 48 10.56 14.16 -7.42
C VAL A 48 9.47 14.18 -8.49
N ALA A 49 8.58 13.17 -8.50
CA ALA A 49 7.52 13.07 -9.49
C ALA A 49 6.47 14.20 -9.37
N GLN A 50 6.07 14.55 -8.13
CA GLN A 50 5.17 15.67 -7.87
C GLN A 50 5.79 17.01 -8.31
N SER A 51 7.05 17.26 -7.98
CA SER A 51 7.77 18.46 -8.39
C SER A 51 7.86 18.58 -9.91
N HIS A 52 8.11 17.47 -10.61
CA HIS A 52 8.11 17.47 -12.07
C HIS A 52 6.74 17.88 -12.63
N GLY A 53 5.66 17.28 -12.14
CA GLY A 53 4.30 17.61 -12.58
C GLY A 53 3.92 19.09 -12.33
N LEU A 54 4.30 19.63 -11.17
CA LEU A 54 4.06 21.04 -10.82
C LEU A 54 4.83 22.02 -11.70
N ASN A 55 6.08 21.72 -12.03
CA ASN A 55 6.92 22.58 -12.86
C ASN A 55 6.59 22.47 -14.37
N ASN A 56 5.87 21.42 -14.77
CA ASN A 56 5.56 21.15 -16.18
C ASN A 56 4.05 20.87 -16.37
N PRO A 57 3.15 21.82 -16.03
CA PRO A 57 1.71 21.60 -16.05
C PRO A 57 1.14 21.35 -17.46
N HIS A 58 1.89 21.71 -18.50
CA HIS A 58 1.53 21.55 -19.92
C HIS A 58 2.45 20.57 -20.67
N ALA A 59 3.28 19.80 -19.95
CA ALA A 59 4.10 18.75 -20.55
C ALA A 59 3.22 17.70 -21.23
N GLN A 60 3.76 17.10 -22.30
CA GLN A 60 3.07 16.04 -23.03
C GLN A 60 2.97 14.76 -22.19
N THR A 61 3.98 14.45 -21.38
CA THR A 61 3.96 13.30 -20.48
C THR A 61 3.23 13.64 -19.20
N THR A 62 2.10 12.99 -18.95
CA THR A 62 1.47 13.06 -17.63
C THR A 62 2.23 12.16 -16.65
N VAL A 63 2.85 12.77 -15.64
CA VAL A 63 3.54 12.07 -14.55
C VAL A 63 2.62 12.00 -13.35
N SER A 64 2.32 10.79 -12.89
CA SER A 64 1.44 10.54 -11.75
C SER A 64 2.01 9.47 -10.84
N LEU A 65 1.37 9.27 -9.70
CA LEU A 65 1.82 8.36 -8.67
C LEU A 65 0.68 7.46 -8.22
N VAL A 66 1.06 6.26 -7.78
CA VAL A 66 0.17 5.39 -7.00
C VAL A 66 0.85 5.02 -5.70
N ARG A 67 0.07 4.90 -4.62
CA ARG A 67 0.55 4.39 -3.34
C ARG A 67 -0.40 3.30 -2.86
N TYR A 68 0.17 2.17 -2.49
CA TYR A 68 -0.56 1.04 -1.96
C TYR A 68 0.22 0.32 -0.86
N GLY A 69 -0.50 -0.51 -0.11
CA GLY A 69 0.07 -1.32 0.97
C GLY A 69 0.77 -2.59 0.47
N ASN A 70 0.92 -3.57 1.35
CA ASN A 70 1.49 -4.85 0.95
C ASN A 70 0.53 -5.58 -0.01
N VAL A 71 1.08 -6.08 -1.12
CA VAL A 71 0.37 -7.01 -2.00
C VAL A 71 0.39 -8.39 -1.36
N MET A 72 -0.79 -8.97 -1.17
CA MET A 72 -0.97 -10.30 -0.62
C MET A 72 -0.25 -11.35 -1.48
N TYR A 73 0.33 -12.35 -0.83
CA TYR A 73 1.11 -13.41 -1.46
C TYR A 73 2.36 -12.96 -2.27
N SER A 74 2.80 -11.71 -2.11
CA SER A 74 4.06 -11.26 -2.75
C SER A 74 5.28 -12.06 -2.25
N ARG A 75 6.29 -12.21 -3.10
CA ARG A 75 7.52 -12.96 -2.80
C ARG A 75 8.20 -12.41 -1.55
N GLY A 76 8.46 -13.28 -0.57
CA GLY A 76 9.11 -12.91 0.68
C GLY A 76 8.20 -12.21 1.70
N SER A 77 6.90 -12.10 1.42
CA SER A 77 5.92 -11.57 2.38
C SER A 77 5.54 -12.61 3.45
N VAL A 78 4.73 -12.17 4.42
CA VAL A 78 4.34 -12.97 5.58
C VAL A 78 3.43 -14.15 5.23
N ILE A 79 2.55 -14.02 4.23
CA ILE A 79 1.60 -15.09 3.88
C ILE A 79 2.32 -16.33 3.32
N PRO A 80 3.24 -16.21 2.33
CA PRO A 80 4.06 -17.35 1.91
C PRO A 80 4.98 -17.89 3.02
N LEU A 81 5.43 -17.03 3.96
CA LEU A 81 6.21 -17.50 5.11
C LEU A 81 5.37 -18.41 6.01
N PHE A 82 4.16 -17.98 6.38
CA PHE A 82 3.25 -18.79 7.21
C PHE A 82 2.92 -20.12 6.54
N ILE A 83 2.58 -20.10 5.25
CA ILE A 83 2.26 -21.34 4.52
C ILE A 83 3.46 -22.29 4.51
N ARG A 84 4.69 -21.77 4.30
CA ARG A 84 5.91 -22.60 4.40
C ARG A 84 6.12 -23.16 5.80
N GLN A 85 5.86 -22.39 6.85
CA GLN A 85 5.96 -22.86 8.24
C GLN A 85 4.97 -23.99 8.51
N LEU A 86 3.70 -23.83 8.11
CA LEU A 86 2.68 -24.88 8.27
C LEU A 86 3.04 -26.15 7.49
N LYS A 87 3.51 -26.02 6.25
CA LYS A 87 3.93 -27.17 5.43
C LYS A 87 5.15 -27.90 6.01
N ALA A 88 5.98 -27.20 6.78
CA ALA A 88 7.10 -27.79 7.50
C ALA A 88 6.70 -28.36 8.88
N GLY A 89 5.43 -28.25 9.28
CA GLY A 89 4.95 -28.68 10.59
C GLY A 89 5.35 -27.76 11.75
N ASN A 90 5.73 -26.52 11.45
CA ASN A 90 6.15 -25.53 12.44
C ASN A 90 4.99 -24.61 12.85
N ASP A 91 5.12 -24.02 14.04
CA ASP A 91 4.28 -22.92 14.50
C ASP A 91 4.51 -21.64 13.68
N LEU A 92 3.52 -20.74 13.67
CA LEU A 92 3.60 -19.48 12.94
C LEU A 92 4.31 -18.42 13.76
N THR A 93 5.38 -17.86 13.23
CA THR A 93 6.12 -16.78 13.91
C THR A 93 5.51 -15.42 13.61
N VAL A 94 4.88 -14.80 14.59
CA VAL A 94 4.30 -13.46 14.50
C VAL A 94 5.18 -12.46 15.23
N THR A 95 5.45 -11.31 14.61
CA THR A 95 6.27 -10.26 15.24
C THR A 95 5.52 -9.60 16.39
N ASN A 96 4.52 -8.80 16.07
CA ASN A 96 3.58 -8.24 17.03
C ASN A 96 2.16 -8.56 16.54
N PRO A 97 1.35 -9.26 17.35
CA PRO A 97 0.01 -9.68 16.94
C PRO A 97 -0.94 -8.52 16.66
N ASP A 98 -0.74 -7.37 17.31
CA ASP A 98 -1.62 -6.20 17.22
C ASP A 98 -1.24 -5.28 16.06
N MET A 99 -0.16 -5.59 15.33
CA MET A 99 0.18 -4.88 14.10
C MET A 99 -0.97 -4.99 13.09
N THR A 100 -1.32 -3.88 12.46
CA THR A 100 -2.34 -3.83 11.39
C THR A 100 -1.70 -3.58 10.04
N ARG A 101 -2.21 -4.21 8.99
CA ARG A 101 -1.77 -3.99 7.61
C ARG A 101 -2.96 -3.92 6.68
N PHE A 102 -2.91 -3.02 5.70
CA PHE A 102 -3.84 -3.01 4.59
C PHE A 102 -3.68 -4.27 3.75
N MET A 103 -4.80 -4.85 3.33
CA MET A 103 -4.84 -6.06 2.53
C MET A 103 -5.22 -5.73 1.10
N MET A 104 -4.27 -5.91 0.18
CA MET A 104 -4.46 -5.61 -1.24
C MET A 104 -4.06 -6.81 -2.10
N SER A 105 -4.93 -7.26 -2.99
CA SER A 105 -4.59 -8.30 -3.98
C SER A 105 -3.70 -7.72 -5.08
N LEU A 106 -3.00 -8.59 -5.81
CA LEU A 106 -2.23 -8.17 -6.98
C LEU A 106 -3.14 -7.52 -8.04
N ALA A 107 -4.31 -8.12 -8.29
CA ALA A 107 -5.33 -7.56 -9.18
C ALA A 107 -5.70 -6.12 -8.78
N ASN A 108 -5.98 -5.89 -7.50
CA ASN A 108 -6.35 -4.56 -7.03
C ASN A 108 -5.23 -3.53 -7.21
N SER A 109 -3.96 -3.94 -7.09
CA SER A 109 -2.81 -3.07 -7.34
C SER A 109 -2.63 -2.73 -8.82
N VAL A 110 -2.95 -3.68 -9.72
CA VAL A 110 -2.96 -3.44 -11.17
C VAL A 110 -4.09 -2.48 -11.54
N ASP A 111 -5.30 -2.69 -11.01
CA ASP A 111 -6.42 -1.77 -11.23
C ASP A 111 -6.11 -0.34 -10.78
N LEU A 112 -5.38 -0.17 -9.67
CA LEU A 112 -4.95 1.15 -9.20
C LEU A 112 -4.02 1.84 -10.19
N VAL A 113 -3.07 1.09 -10.75
CA VAL A 113 -2.16 1.61 -11.79
C VAL A 113 -2.93 1.97 -13.06
N GLU A 114 -3.85 1.11 -13.50
CA GLU A 114 -4.72 1.37 -14.66
C GLU A 114 -5.64 2.58 -14.44
N PHE A 115 -6.17 2.73 -13.23
CA PHE A 115 -6.99 3.87 -12.84
C PHE A 115 -6.19 5.17 -12.95
N ALA A 116 -4.96 5.20 -12.43
CA ALA A 116 -4.07 6.35 -12.56
C ALA A 116 -3.76 6.67 -14.03
N PHE A 117 -3.46 5.65 -14.86
CA PHE A 117 -3.20 5.85 -16.30
C PHE A 117 -4.34 6.57 -17.04
N ARG A 118 -5.60 6.33 -16.63
CA ARG A 118 -6.78 6.89 -17.29
C ARG A 118 -7.25 8.23 -16.74
N ASN A 119 -7.00 8.50 -15.45
CA ASN A 119 -7.65 9.59 -14.73
C ASN A 119 -6.68 10.63 -14.17
N ALA A 120 -5.37 10.41 -14.27
CA ALA A 120 -4.39 11.32 -13.69
C ALA A 120 -4.27 12.65 -14.45
N GLU A 121 -4.12 13.72 -13.68
CA GLU A 121 -3.42 14.93 -14.10
C GLU A 121 -2.00 14.95 -13.54
N GLN A 122 -1.23 15.97 -13.93
CA GLN A 122 0.15 16.14 -13.49
C GLN A 122 0.30 16.16 -11.97
N GLY A 123 1.17 15.28 -11.48
CA GLY A 123 1.56 15.18 -10.07
C GLY A 123 0.54 14.50 -9.16
N ASP A 124 -0.59 14.02 -9.70
CA ASP A 124 -1.61 13.35 -8.89
C ASP A 124 -1.07 12.08 -8.24
N LEU A 125 -1.48 11.86 -6.98
CA LEU A 125 -1.25 10.62 -6.26
C LEU A 125 -2.59 9.91 -6.05
N PHE A 126 -2.70 8.67 -6.55
CA PHE A 126 -3.85 7.81 -6.32
C PHE A 126 -3.59 6.78 -5.23
N ILE A 127 -4.58 6.63 -4.36
CA ILE A 127 -4.61 5.64 -3.28
C ILE A 127 -5.92 4.86 -3.41
N ARG A 128 -5.84 3.53 -3.49
CA ARG A 128 -7.03 2.68 -3.42
C ARG A 128 -7.43 2.48 -1.96
N LYS A 129 -8.71 2.69 -1.64
CA LYS A 129 -9.27 2.39 -0.33
C LYS A 129 -9.19 0.88 -0.08
N ALA A 130 -8.75 0.50 1.10
CA ALA A 130 -8.56 -0.89 1.47
C ALA A 130 -8.95 -1.13 2.93
N GLN A 131 -9.40 -2.34 3.22
CA GLN A 131 -9.58 -2.81 4.60
C GLN A 131 -8.25 -3.30 5.16
N ALA A 132 -8.19 -3.39 6.49
CA ALA A 132 -7.01 -3.89 7.19
C ALA A 132 -7.36 -5.11 8.05
N CYS A 133 -6.35 -5.87 8.45
CA CYS A 133 -6.47 -6.87 9.50
C CYS A 133 -5.27 -6.82 10.43
N THR A 134 -5.39 -7.43 11.60
CA THR A 134 -4.24 -7.65 12.47
C THR A 134 -3.37 -8.79 11.92
N ILE A 135 -2.08 -8.82 12.28
CA ILE A 135 -1.21 -9.96 11.95
C ILE A 135 -1.66 -11.23 12.68
N ARG A 136 -2.25 -11.09 13.89
CA ARG A 136 -2.88 -12.21 14.60
C ARG A 136 -4.02 -12.81 13.78
N ASP A 137 -4.95 -12.00 13.31
CA ASP A 137 -6.10 -12.48 12.55
C ASP A 137 -5.68 -13.11 11.22
N LEU A 138 -4.65 -12.55 10.59
CA LEU A 138 -4.04 -13.14 9.40
C LEU A 138 -3.43 -14.51 9.67
N ALA A 139 -2.64 -14.64 10.74
CA ALA A 139 -2.05 -15.92 11.13
C ALA A 139 -3.14 -16.96 11.45
N GLN A 140 -4.16 -16.56 12.22
CA GLN A 140 -5.28 -17.44 12.56
C GLN A 140 -6.09 -17.86 11.33
N ALA A 141 -6.34 -16.94 10.39
CA ALA A 141 -7.02 -17.25 9.13
C ALA A 141 -6.24 -18.30 8.32
N VAL A 142 -4.92 -18.16 8.23
CA VAL A 142 -4.06 -19.13 7.54
C VAL A 142 -4.08 -20.49 8.26
N ILE A 143 -4.00 -20.53 9.60
CA ILE A 143 -4.10 -21.77 10.38
C ILE A 143 -5.44 -22.48 10.11
N ASN A 144 -6.55 -21.74 10.12
CA ASN A 144 -7.89 -22.26 9.88
C ASN A 144 -8.02 -22.84 8.47
N LEU A 145 -7.59 -22.09 7.44
CA LEU A 145 -7.65 -22.54 6.04
C LEU A 145 -6.86 -23.83 5.81
N PHE A 146 -5.69 -23.96 6.43
CA PHE A 146 -4.85 -25.15 6.33
C PHE A 146 -5.26 -26.27 7.29
N ARG A 147 -6.35 -26.11 8.05
CA ARG A 147 -6.84 -27.06 9.08
C ARG A 147 -5.71 -27.51 10.03
N SER A 148 -4.79 -26.58 10.32
CA SER A 148 -3.60 -26.86 11.12
C SER A 148 -3.90 -26.70 12.61
N LYS A 149 -3.13 -27.40 13.45
CA LYS A 149 -3.12 -27.22 14.91
C LYS A 149 -1.95 -26.36 15.40
N ALA A 150 -1.24 -25.72 14.48
CA ALA A 150 -0.12 -24.84 14.78
C ALA A 150 -0.53 -23.70 15.71
N ASN A 151 0.38 -23.32 16.60
CA ASN A 151 0.23 -22.16 17.46
C ASN A 151 0.82 -20.90 16.79
N ILE A 152 0.55 -19.74 17.40
CA ILE A 152 1.18 -18.48 17.05
C ILE A 152 2.27 -18.18 18.08
N GLU A 153 3.53 -18.23 17.64
CA GLU A 153 4.70 -17.85 18.45
C GLU A 153 5.04 -16.38 18.24
N VAL A 154 5.04 -15.60 19.33
CA VAL A 154 5.35 -14.16 19.28
C VAL A 154 6.87 -13.96 19.39
N ILE A 155 7.50 -13.49 18.31
CA ILE A 155 8.96 -13.27 18.24
C ILE A 155 9.38 -11.82 18.51
N GLY A 156 8.41 -10.91 18.70
CA GLY A 156 8.63 -9.49 18.93
C GLY A 156 8.73 -8.67 17.65
N THR A 157 8.53 -7.35 17.78
CA THR A 157 8.64 -6.38 16.68
C THR A 157 10.06 -6.37 16.13
N ARG A 158 10.22 -6.53 14.81
CA ARG A 158 11.53 -6.40 14.16
C ARG A 158 11.91 -4.93 14.03
N HIS A 159 13.20 -4.67 13.85
CA HIS A 159 13.73 -3.33 13.67
C HIS A 159 13.06 -2.62 12.48
N ALA A 160 12.72 -1.35 12.67
CA ALA A 160 12.18 -0.46 11.65
C ALA A 160 10.83 -0.89 11.03
N GLU A 161 10.02 -1.64 11.79
CA GLU A 161 8.62 -1.92 11.49
C GLU A 161 7.70 -0.99 12.29
N LYS A 162 6.66 -0.46 11.64
CA LYS A 162 5.60 0.30 12.31
C LYS A 162 4.53 -0.63 12.86
N VAL A 163 3.84 -0.20 13.91
CA VAL A 163 2.67 -0.92 14.46
C VAL A 163 1.52 -0.90 13.45
N SER A 164 1.29 0.23 12.81
CA SER A 164 0.31 0.41 11.74
C SER A 164 0.96 1.11 10.54
N GLU A 165 0.32 1.02 9.37
CA GLU A 165 0.77 1.71 8.17
C GLU A 165 -0.29 2.72 7.73
N ALA A 166 0.14 3.93 7.43
CA ALA A 166 -0.71 4.97 6.85
C ALA A 166 -0.60 4.97 5.33
N LEU A 167 -1.73 5.08 4.64
CA LEU A 167 -1.79 5.26 3.20
C LEU A 167 -1.88 6.74 2.80
N ALA A 168 -2.51 7.58 3.62
CA ALA A 168 -2.57 9.02 3.42
C ALA A 168 -2.41 9.76 4.75
N THR A 169 -1.69 10.88 4.75
CA THR A 169 -1.69 11.80 5.90
C THR A 169 -2.97 12.63 5.90
N ARG A 170 -3.32 13.21 7.06
CA ARG A 170 -4.40 14.20 7.18
C ARG A 170 -4.25 15.38 6.21
N GLU A 171 -3.01 15.80 5.94
CA GLU A 171 -2.72 16.88 4.99
C GLU A 171 -3.03 16.44 3.56
N GLU A 172 -2.64 15.23 3.17
CA GLU A 172 -2.99 14.66 1.87
C GLU A 172 -4.50 14.52 1.71
N LEU A 173 -5.21 14.04 2.74
CA LEU A 173 -6.66 13.88 2.74
C LEU A 173 -7.40 15.22 2.68
N SER A 174 -6.90 16.27 3.34
CA SER A 174 -7.53 17.60 3.33
C SER A 174 -7.67 18.22 1.93
N ARG A 175 -6.84 17.75 0.98
CA ARG A 175 -6.86 18.14 -0.44
C ARG A 175 -7.19 16.99 -1.39
N ALA A 176 -7.62 15.84 -0.87
CA ALA A 176 -7.98 14.70 -1.68
C ALA A 176 -9.40 14.84 -2.24
N GLN A 177 -9.62 14.31 -3.44
CA GLN A 177 -10.94 14.07 -4.01
C GLN A 177 -11.32 12.61 -3.78
N ASP A 178 -12.52 12.38 -3.26
CA ASP A 178 -13.09 11.02 -3.16
C ASP A 178 -13.65 10.62 -4.54
N MET A 179 -13.11 9.54 -5.10
CA MET A 179 -13.49 9.00 -6.41
C MET A 179 -14.10 7.60 -6.28
N GLY A 180 -14.85 7.34 -5.21
CA GLY A 180 -15.44 6.03 -4.92
C GLY A 180 -14.43 5.12 -4.24
N ASP A 181 -13.87 4.16 -4.97
CA ASP A 181 -12.88 3.21 -4.42
C ASP A 181 -11.47 3.82 -4.26
N TYR A 182 -11.28 5.07 -4.71
CA TYR A 182 -10.00 5.74 -4.75
C TYR A 182 -10.03 7.12 -4.09
N PHE A 183 -8.92 7.52 -3.50
CA PHE A 183 -8.59 8.90 -3.22
C PHE A 183 -7.64 9.43 -4.30
N ARG A 184 -7.94 10.63 -4.82
CA ARG A 184 -7.04 11.39 -5.67
C ARG A 184 -6.47 12.56 -4.88
N VAL A 185 -5.21 12.46 -4.50
CA VAL A 185 -4.48 13.51 -3.81
C VAL A 185 -3.85 14.44 -4.85
N VAL A 186 -4.50 15.57 -5.10
CA VAL A 186 -4.07 16.55 -6.12
C VAL A 186 -2.79 17.23 -5.67
N ALA A 187 -1.76 17.24 -6.51
CA ALA A 187 -0.50 17.94 -6.21
C ALA A 187 -0.77 19.37 -5.71
N ASP A 188 0.00 19.83 -4.73
CA ASP A 188 -0.17 21.17 -4.18
C ASP A 188 0.25 22.22 -5.22
N LYS A 189 -0.74 22.75 -5.94
CA LYS A 189 -0.59 23.73 -7.04
C LYS A 189 -0.42 25.18 -6.54
N ARG A 190 -0.15 25.43 -5.25
CA ARG A 190 -0.01 26.79 -4.69
C ARG A 190 1.29 27.48 -5.15
N ASP A 191 1.40 27.82 -6.44
CA ASP A 191 2.32 28.77 -7.11
C ASP A 191 3.74 28.94 -6.51
N LEU A 192 4.36 27.89 -5.97
CA LEU A 192 5.62 27.97 -5.22
C LEU A 192 5.61 29.07 -4.13
N ASN A 193 4.44 29.44 -3.64
CA ASN A 193 4.25 30.61 -2.79
C ASN A 193 4.50 30.25 -1.31
N TYR A 194 5.69 30.58 -0.82
CA TYR A 194 6.13 30.29 0.54
C TYR A 194 5.28 30.96 1.64
N SER A 195 4.47 31.99 1.32
CA SER A 195 3.63 32.70 2.31
C SER A 195 2.60 31.79 2.99
N VAL A 196 2.16 30.71 2.35
CA VAL A 196 1.19 29.77 2.93
C VAL A 196 1.81 28.87 4.01
N TYR A 197 3.13 28.71 4.01
CA TYR A 197 3.84 28.02 5.10
C TYR A 197 4.04 28.90 6.34
N VAL A 198 3.80 30.22 6.23
CA VAL A 198 4.20 31.21 7.26
C VAL A 198 3.01 32.02 7.81
N GLU A 199 2.02 32.40 6.98
CA GLU A 199 1.02 33.42 7.36
C GLU A 199 -0.46 32.95 7.31
N LYS A 200 -0.80 31.86 6.60
CA LYS A 200 -2.20 31.38 6.46
C LYS A 200 -2.29 29.85 6.57
N GLY A 201 -2.77 29.34 7.71
CA GLY A 201 -3.03 27.91 7.91
C GLY A 201 -4.32 27.43 7.23
N ASP A 202 -4.40 26.13 6.92
CA ASP A 202 -5.63 25.48 6.45
C ASP A 202 -6.38 24.83 7.62
N VAL A 203 -7.49 25.43 8.03
CA VAL A 203 -8.33 24.93 9.13
C VAL A 203 -8.96 23.57 8.82
N LYS A 204 -9.09 23.19 7.54
CA LYS A 204 -9.68 21.91 7.13
C LYS A 204 -8.88 20.72 7.63
N GLN A 205 -7.56 20.87 7.77
CA GLN A 205 -6.68 19.79 8.25
C GLN A 205 -7.06 19.28 9.64
N SER A 206 -7.66 20.13 10.48
CA SER A 206 -8.08 19.73 11.84
C SER A 206 -9.27 18.76 11.85
N HIS A 207 -9.96 18.59 10.71
CA HIS A 207 -11.10 17.68 10.56
C HIS A 207 -10.73 16.31 9.99
N PHE A 208 -9.45 16.08 9.67
CA PHE A 208 -8.98 14.80 9.12
C PHE A 208 -8.02 14.10 10.08
N ASP A 209 -8.27 12.81 10.27
CA ASP A 209 -7.29 11.86 10.78
C ASP A 209 -6.50 11.25 9.62
N ASP A 210 -5.38 10.59 9.93
CA ASP A 210 -4.61 9.86 8.93
C ASP A 210 -5.41 8.63 8.44
N TYR A 211 -5.33 8.33 7.14
CA TYR A 211 -5.90 7.11 6.59
C TYR A 211 -4.94 5.95 6.87
N ASP A 212 -5.15 5.31 8.02
CA ASP A 212 -4.21 4.35 8.60
C ASP A 212 -4.87 3.00 8.89
N SER A 213 -4.11 1.91 8.76
CA SER A 213 -4.60 0.55 8.95
C SER A 213 -5.20 0.29 10.34
N HIS A 214 -4.95 1.14 11.34
CA HIS A 214 -5.57 1.04 12.66
C HIS A 214 -6.92 1.76 12.78
N THR A 215 -7.20 2.76 11.94
CA THR A 215 -8.43 3.59 11.96
C THR A 215 -9.51 3.10 11.01
N VAL A 216 -9.13 2.36 9.96
CA VAL A 216 -10.08 1.75 9.02
C VAL A 216 -10.81 0.55 9.62
N GLU A 217 -11.90 0.13 8.97
CA GLU A 217 -12.60 -1.10 9.29
C GLU A 217 -11.64 -2.30 9.30
N ARG A 218 -11.67 -3.06 10.40
CA ARG A 218 -10.85 -4.26 10.57
C ARG A 218 -11.65 -5.50 10.20
N MET A 219 -11.08 -6.28 9.29
CA MET A 219 -11.64 -7.57 8.93
C MET A 219 -11.57 -8.53 10.11
N THR A 220 -12.66 -9.27 10.31
CA THR A 220 -12.70 -10.46 11.16
C THR A 220 -11.88 -11.59 10.56
N VAL A 221 -11.51 -12.59 11.36
CA VAL A 221 -10.81 -13.80 10.87
C VAL A 221 -11.58 -14.48 9.74
N ALA A 222 -12.92 -14.49 9.76
CA ALA A 222 -13.74 -15.04 8.68
C ALA A 222 -13.59 -14.24 7.38
N GLN A 223 -13.69 -12.91 7.45
CA GLN A 223 -13.49 -12.04 6.29
C GLN A 223 -12.07 -12.14 5.71
N VAL A 224 -11.04 -12.31 6.56
CA VAL A 224 -9.67 -12.54 6.10
C VAL A 224 -9.57 -13.88 5.35
N GLN A 225 -10.21 -14.95 5.84
CA GLN A 225 -10.25 -16.24 5.13
C GLN A 225 -10.93 -16.10 3.77
N ASP A 226 -12.10 -15.45 3.71
CA ASP A 226 -12.82 -15.21 2.46
C ASP A 226 -11.96 -14.43 1.46
N LEU A 227 -11.27 -13.37 1.93
CA LEU A 227 -10.35 -12.59 1.11
C LEU A 227 -9.18 -13.43 0.59
N LEU A 228 -8.54 -14.24 1.45
CA LEU A 228 -7.44 -15.11 1.05
C LEU A 228 -7.87 -16.15 0.01
N LEU A 229 -9.09 -16.69 0.11
CA LEU A 229 -9.65 -17.64 -0.86
C LEU A 229 -9.90 -17.02 -2.24
N THR A 230 -9.98 -15.69 -2.35
CA THR A 230 -10.03 -15.03 -3.66
C THR A 230 -8.71 -15.09 -4.43
N LEU A 231 -7.59 -15.38 -3.75
CA LEU A 231 -6.26 -15.42 -4.35
C LEU A 231 -5.99 -16.77 -5.02
N PRO A 232 -5.66 -16.80 -6.33
CA PRO A 232 -5.41 -18.06 -7.03
C PRO A 232 -4.24 -18.83 -6.44
N GLU A 233 -3.24 -18.13 -5.91
CA GLU A 233 -2.07 -18.74 -5.28
C GLU A 233 -2.44 -19.46 -3.98
N ILE A 234 -3.32 -18.88 -3.16
CA ILE A 234 -3.77 -19.54 -1.92
C ILE A 234 -4.57 -20.80 -2.23
N ARG A 235 -5.49 -20.74 -3.21
CA ARG A 235 -6.25 -21.91 -3.65
C ARG A 235 -5.32 -23.02 -4.15
N ALA A 236 -4.27 -22.67 -4.88
CA ALA A 236 -3.26 -23.62 -5.34
C ALA A 236 -2.48 -24.25 -4.18
N GLU A 237 -2.08 -23.45 -3.18
CA GLU A 237 -1.38 -23.95 -1.99
C GLU A 237 -2.24 -24.90 -1.14
N LEU A 238 -3.53 -24.62 -1.01
CA LEU A 238 -4.51 -25.48 -0.33
C LEU A 238 -4.75 -26.79 -1.09
N ALA A 239 -4.96 -26.71 -2.40
CA ALA A 239 -5.12 -27.90 -3.23
C ALA A 239 -3.88 -28.80 -3.19
N ALA A 240 -2.68 -28.21 -3.20
CA ALA A 240 -1.42 -28.95 -3.04
C ALA A 240 -1.26 -29.60 -1.65
N ALA A 241 -1.98 -29.11 -0.63
CA ALA A 241 -2.05 -29.70 0.69
C ALA A 241 -3.20 -30.73 0.84
N GLY A 242 -3.93 -31.03 -0.24
CA GLY A 242 -5.08 -31.94 -0.22
C GLY A 242 -6.34 -31.35 0.44
N ILE A 243 -6.41 -30.01 0.55
CA ILE A 243 -7.53 -29.29 1.14
C ILE A 243 -8.38 -28.70 0.03
N ASP A 244 -9.66 -29.05 0.00
CA ASP A 244 -10.62 -28.46 -0.93
C ASP A 244 -10.91 -27.00 -0.50
N PRO A 245 -10.55 -25.99 -1.33
CA PRO A 245 -10.78 -24.58 -1.01
C PRO A 245 -12.27 -24.20 -1.04
N GLU A 246 -13.15 -25.01 -1.62
CA GLU A 246 -14.60 -24.76 -1.71
C GLU A 246 -15.38 -25.46 -0.57
N ALA A 247 -14.76 -26.43 0.10
CA ALA A 247 -15.32 -27.07 1.28
C ALA A 247 -15.18 -26.15 2.51
N ARG A 248 -16.19 -25.30 2.74
CA ARG A 248 -16.30 -24.51 3.97
C ARG A 248 -16.13 -25.42 5.19
N ALA A 249 -15.28 -25.01 6.12
CA ALA A 249 -15.18 -25.66 7.42
C ALA A 249 -16.57 -25.61 8.09
N LEU A 250 -17.14 -26.79 8.35
CA LEU A 250 -18.37 -26.98 9.12
C LEU A 250 -18.19 -26.51 10.56
#